data_AF-A0AB35HZN4-F1
#
_entry.id   AF-A0AB35HZN4-F1
#
_cell.length_a   1.000
_cell.length_b   1.000
_cell.length_c   1.000
_cell.angle_alpha   90.00
_cell.angle_beta   90.00
_cell.angle_gamma   90.00
#
_symmetry.space_group_name_H-M   'P 1'
#
loop_
_entity.id
_entity.type
_entity.pdbx_description
1 polymer ?
#
loop_
_entity_poly.entity_id
_entity_poly.type
_entity_poly.pdbx_seq_one_letter_code
_entity_poly.pdbx_strand_id
1 'polypeptide(L)'
;MAKQKRPSIYLNPPIERVQSELREGQSLSARLGQICERYALICRDVPELSEEERLLLANILSGSYVEPLLIRHLDAEVEDSDVASRDELDALAGKIRDMSVAERVALVESMGA
;
A
#
# COMPACT_ATOMS: atom_id res chain seq x y z
N MET A 1 19.39 -32.91 1.29
CA MET A 1 18.30 -31.98 1.68
C MET A 1 18.94 -30.85 2.47
N ALA A 2 18.97 -29.61 1.94
CA ALA A 2 19.48 -28.48 2.71
C ALA A 2 18.57 -28.25 3.94
N LYS A 3 19.16 -28.04 5.13
CA LYS A 3 18.40 -27.75 6.34
C LYS A 3 17.62 -26.46 6.13
N GLN A 4 16.29 -26.53 6.13
CA GLN A 4 15.44 -25.37 5.98
C GLN A 4 15.72 -24.40 7.13
N LYS A 5 16.20 -23.19 6.81
CA LYS A 5 16.44 -22.16 7.82
C LYS A 5 15.09 -21.76 8.41
N ARG A 6 15.01 -21.71 9.75
CA ARG A 6 13.88 -21.14 10.48
C ARG A 6 14.25 -19.71 10.85
N PRO A 7 13.88 -18.70 10.05
CA PRO A 7 14.18 -17.32 10.39
C PRO A 7 13.42 -16.93 11.65
N SER A 8 14.07 -16.16 12.52
CA SER A 8 13.40 -15.43 13.60
C SER A 8 12.95 -14.08 13.08
N ILE A 9 11.71 -13.69 13.38
CA ILE A 9 11.19 -12.36 13.07
C ILE A 9 11.17 -11.52 14.36
N TYR A 10 11.54 -10.25 14.25
CA TYR A 10 11.33 -9.30 15.33
C TYR A 10 9.85 -8.88 15.34
N LEU A 11 9.20 -8.91 16.50
CA LEU A 11 7.83 -8.49 16.65
C LEU A 11 7.80 -6.96 16.84
N ASN A 12 7.73 -6.24 15.72
CA ASN A 12 7.49 -4.81 15.76
C ASN A 12 6.02 -4.53 16.18
N PRO A 13 5.68 -3.28 16.55
CA PRO A 13 4.35 -2.97 17.10
C PRO A 13 3.15 -3.43 16.23
N PRO A 14 3.19 -3.35 14.88
CA PRO A 14 2.13 -3.92 14.05
C PRO A 14 1.98 -5.44 14.20
N ILE A 15 3.09 -6.19 14.25
CA ILE A 15 3.07 -7.65 14.40
C ILE A 15 2.66 -8.04 15.83
N GLU A 16 3.07 -7.28 16.85
CA GLU A 16 2.59 -7.48 18.23
C GLU A 16 1.06 -7.36 18.32
N ARG A 17 0.48 -6.38 17.62
CA ARG A 17 -0.99 -6.26 17.54
C ARG A 17 -1.64 -7.44 16.83
N VAL A 18 -1.05 -7.91 15.73
CA VAL A 18 -1.54 -9.13 15.06
C VAL A 18 -1.46 -10.34 16.01
N GLN A 19 -0.43 -10.42 16.84
CA GLN A 19 -0.26 -11.51 17.82
C GLN A 19 -1.30 -11.43 18.95
N SER A 20 -1.63 -10.24 19.45
CA SER A 20 -2.62 -10.10 20.53
C SER A 20 -4.06 -10.38 20.07
N GLU A 21 -4.33 -10.30 18.77
CA GLU A 21 -5.64 -10.54 18.15
C GLU A 21 -5.81 -11.97 17.59
N LEU A 22 -4.88 -12.89 17.89
CA LEU A 22 -4.97 -14.27 17.43
C LEU A 22 -6.20 -14.98 18.01
N ARG A 23 -6.84 -15.78 17.16
CA ARG A 23 -7.91 -16.69 17.59
C ARG A 23 -7.30 -17.86 18.37
N GLU A 24 -8.10 -18.47 19.24
CA GLU A 24 -7.68 -19.67 19.96
C GLU A 24 -7.21 -20.77 18.97
N GLY A 25 -6.03 -21.35 19.24
CA GLY A 25 -5.42 -22.36 18.38
C GLY A 25 -4.75 -21.85 17.09
N GLN A 26 -4.83 -20.55 16.77
CA GLN A 26 -4.16 -19.97 15.60
C GLN A 26 -2.71 -19.58 15.93
N SER A 27 -1.74 -20.01 15.10
CA SER A 27 -0.37 -19.54 15.21
C SER A 27 -0.17 -18.18 14.54
N LEU A 28 0.78 -17.39 15.05
CA LEU A 28 1.19 -16.13 14.41
C LEU A 28 1.63 -16.34 12.95
N SER A 29 2.38 -17.41 12.67
CA SER A 29 2.81 -17.74 11.30
C SER A 29 1.64 -18.01 10.35
N ALA A 30 0.61 -18.73 10.82
CA ALA A 30 -0.59 -18.98 10.02
C ALA A 30 -1.34 -17.67 9.75
N ARG A 31 -1.43 -16.77 10.74
CA ARG A 31 -2.08 -15.48 10.58
C ARG A 31 -1.32 -14.56 9.61
N LEU A 32 0.01 -14.49 9.71
CA LEU A 32 0.84 -13.72 8.79
C LEU A 32 0.74 -14.26 7.36
N GLY A 33 0.73 -15.59 7.17
CA GLY A 33 0.50 -16.20 5.85
C GLY A 33 -0.82 -15.74 5.22
N GLN A 34 -1.93 -15.75 5.96
CA GLN A 34 -3.22 -15.25 5.48
C GLN A 34 -3.19 -13.76 5.11
N ILE A 35 -2.45 -12.94 5.86
CA ILE A 35 -2.31 -11.51 5.57
C ILE A 35 -1.53 -11.33 4.26
N CYS A 36 -0.42 -12.06 4.08
CA CYS A 36 0.35 -12.02 2.84
C CYS A 36 -0.48 -12.45 1.62
N GLU A 37 -1.30 -13.50 1.75
CA GLU A 37 -2.19 -13.95 0.67
C GLU A 37 -3.24 -12.90 0.31
N ARG A 38 -3.83 -12.24 1.31
CA ARG A 38 -4.81 -11.15 1.09
C ARG A 38 -4.17 -9.92 0.47
N TYR A 39 -2.97 -9.57 0.91
CA TYR A 39 -2.21 -8.48 0.33
C TYR A 39 -1.84 -8.79 -1.14
N ALA A 40 -1.36 -10.00 -1.44
CA ALA A 40 -1.11 -10.42 -2.82
C ALA A 40 -2.37 -10.41 -3.70
N LEU A 41 -3.53 -10.73 -3.12
CA LEU A 41 -4.81 -10.61 -3.80
C LEU A 41 -5.15 -9.14 -4.12
N ILE A 42 -4.97 -8.23 -3.16
CA ILE A 42 -5.18 -6.79 -3.36
C ILE A 42 -4.28 -6.27 -4.48
N CYS A 43 -2.99 -6.58 -4.45
CA CYS A 43 -2.01 -6.07 -5.42
C CYS A 43 -2.12 -6.71 -6.83
N ARG A 44 -3.03 -7.67 -7.04
CA ARG A 44 -3.23 -8.27 -8.36
C ARG A 44 -3.99 -7.35 -9.32
N ASP A 45 -4.96 -6.60 -8.80
CA ASP A 45 -5.88 -5.79 -9.61
C ASP A 45 -5.50 -4.31 -9.46
N VAL A 46 -4.45 -3.91 -10.17
CA VAL A 46 -3.93 -2.54 -10.12
C VAL A 46 -4.83 -1.60 -10.92
N PRO A 47 -5.29 -0.48 -10.33
CA PRO A 47 -6.05 0.54 -11.06
C PRO A 47 -5.31 1.07 -12.28
N GLU A 48 -6.04 1.33 -13.35
CA GLU A 48 -5.50 1.94 -14.56
C GLU A 48 -5.36 3.45 -14.38
N LEU A 49 -4.13 3.94 -14.59
CA LEU A 49 -3.78 5.34 -14.75
C LEU A 49 -2.99 5.46 -16.05
N SER A 50 -3.08 6.61 -16.73
CA SER A 50 -2.24 6.87 -17.90
C SER A 50 -0.76 6.89 -17.52
N GLU A 51 0.13 6.82 -18.51
CA GLU A 51 1.57 6.90 -18.26
C GLU A 51 1.94 8.24 -17.61
N GLU A 52 1.35 9.33 -18.08
CA GLU A 52 1.53 10.68 -17.53
C GLU A 52 1.04 10.78 -16.09
N GLU A 53 -0.11 10.18 -15.77
CA GLU A 53 -0.66 10.13 -14.42
C GLU A 53 0.21 9.31 -13.47
N ARG A 54 0.75 8.19 -13.95
CA ARG A 54 1.69 7.37 -13.18
C ARG A 54 2.99 8.13 -12.90
N LEU A 55 3.53 8.85 -13.89
CA LEU A 55 4.73 9.67 -13.73
C LEU A 55 4.49 10.83 -12.76
N LEU A 56 3.34 11.51 -12.88
CA LEU A 56 2.94 12.57 -11.97
C LEU A 56 2.84 12.05 -10.53
N LEU A 57 2.14 10.95 -10.31
CA LEU A 57 2.02 10.33 -8.99
C LEU A 57 3.39 9.90 -8.44
N ALA A 58 4.28 9.35 -9.28
CA ALA A 58 5.62 8.97 -8.87
C ALA A 58 6.46 10.18 -8.43
N ASN A 59 6.30 11.32 -9.10
CA ASN A 59 6.95 12.57 -8.72
C ASN A 59 6.40 13.09 -7.37
N ILE A 60 5.09 13.04 -7.15
CA ILE A 60 4.43 13.45 -5.90
C ILE A 60 4.92 12.59 -4.71
N LEU A 61 5.06 11.28 -4.92
CA LEU A 61 5.52 10.35 -3.90
C LEU A 61 7.05 10.35 -3.71
N SER A 62 7.80 11.03 -4.58
CA SER A 62 9.26 11.02 -4.56
C SER A 62 9.79 11.68 -3.28
N GLY A 63 10.52 10.92 -2.47
CA GLY A 63 11.06 11.39 -1.19
C GLY A 63 10.08 11.33 -0.02
N SER A 64 8.83 10.91 -0.25
CA SER A 64 7.82 10.73 0.80
C SER A 64 7.96 9.38 1.49
N TYR A 65 7.68 9.35 2.81
CA TYR A 65 7.54 8.08 3.52
C TYR A 65 6.11 7.56 3.32
N VAL A 66 5.98 6.50 2.53
CA VAL A 66 4.67 5.93 2.15
C VAL A 66 4.12 5.09 3.30
N GLU A 67 3.43 5.77 4.21
CA GLU A 67 2.78 5.15 5.36
C GLU A 67 1.26 4.95 5.14
N PRO A 68 0.59 4.13 5.97
CA PRO A 68 -0.83 3.81 5.77
C PRO A 68 -1.77 5.02 5.72
N LEU A 69 -1.45 6.11 6.42
CA LEU A 69 -2.24 7.34 6.39
C LEU A 69 -2.09 8.08 5.05
N LEU A 70 -0.87 8.14 4.53
CA LEU A 70 -0.60 8.69 3.19
C LEU A 70 -1.40 7.92 2.13
N ILE A 71 -1.35 6.59 2.14
CA ILE A 71 -2.14 5.76 1.19
C ILE A 71 -3.64 6.03 1.35
N ARG A 72 -4.12 6.15 2.60
CA ARG A 72 -5.53 6.42 2.89
C ARG A 72 -5.99 7.78 2.37
N HIS A 73 -5.11 8.78 2.36
CA HIS A 73 -5.41 10.15 1.97
C HIS A 73 -4.67 10.57 0.69
N LEU A 74 -4.30 9.61 -0.14
CA LEU A 74 -3.50 9.84 -1.35
C LEU A 74 -4.12 10.88 -2.29
N ASP A 75 -5.45 10.96 -2.36
CA ASP A 75 -6.14 11.99 -3.13
C ASP A 75 -5.89 13.40 -2.60
N ALA A 76 -5.86 13.58 -1.29
CA ALA A 76 -5.54 14.87 -0.67
C ALA A 76 -4.05 15.23 -0.84
N GLU A 77 -3.15 14.24 -0.77
CA GLU A 77 -1.72 14.46 -1.04
C GLU A 77 -1.46 14.90 -2.49
N VAL A 78 -2.22 14.38 -3.44
CA VAL A 78 -2.17 14.83 -4.83
C VAL A 78 -2.75 16.23 -4.98
N GLU A 79 -3.90 16.51 -4.38
CA GLU A 79 -4.56 17.82 -4.43
C GLU A 79 -3.69 18.95 -3.84
N ASP A 80 -2.95 18.67 -2.76
CA ASP A 80 -2.07 19.64 -2.09
C ASP A 80 -0.72 19.85 -2.78
N SER A 81 -0.39 19.02 -3.77
CA SER A 81 0.89 19.11 -4.48
C SER A 81 1.05 20.42 -5.28
N ASP A 82 2.30 20.78 -5.57
CA ASP A 82 2.69 21.95 -6.37
C ASP A 82 3.51 21.57 -7.62
N VAL A 83 3.60 20.28 -7.96
CA VAL A 83 4.49 19.78 -9.02
C VAL A 83 3.90 19.85 -10.44
N ALA A 84 2.61 20.16 -10.59
CA ALA A 84 1.89 20.23 -11.86
C ALA A 84 0.79 21.31 -11.83
N SER A 85 0.04 21.46 -12.92
CA SER A 85 -1.08 22.42 -12.95
C SER A 85 -2.24 21.95 -12.06
N ARG A 86 -3.05 22.89 -11.56
CA ARG A 86 -4.21 22.55 -10.71
C ARG A 86 -5.21 21.63 -11.43
N ASP A 87 -5.46 21.85 -12.71
CA ASP A 87 -6.36 20.99 -13.49
C ASP A 87 -5.86 19.53 -13.58
N GLU A 88 -4.55 19.33 -13.75
CA GLU A 88 -3.94 17.98 -13.78
C GLU A 88 -4.01 17.30 -12.40
N LEU A 89 -3.72 18.03 -11.33
CA LEU A 89 -3.77 17.52 -9.97
C LEU A 89 -5.21 17.18 -9.55
N ASP A 90 -6.17 18.05 -9.84
CA ASP A 90 -7.58 17.84 -9.50
C ASP A 90 -8.16 16.63 -10.26
N ALA A 91 -7.77 16.44 -11.54
CA ALA A 91 -8.18 15.29 -12.33
C ALA A 91 -7.64 13.97 -11.76
N LEU A 92 -6.34 13.93 -11.41
CA LEU A 92 -5.72 12.75 -10.81
C LEU A 92 -6.27 12.47 -9.40
N ALA A 93 -6.40 13.50 -8.57
CA ALA A 93 -6.99 13.41 -7.24
C ALA A 93 -8.44 12.89 -7.31
N GLY A 94 -9.23 13.33 -8.28
CA GLY A 94 -10.58 12.82 -8.53
C GLY A 94 -10.60 11.32 -8.80
N LYS A 95 -9.72 10.82 -9.68
CA LYS A 95 -9.59 9.38 -9.94
C LYS A 95 -9.21 8.60 -8.68
N ILE A 96 -8.25 9.10 -7.91
CA ILE A 96 -7.80 8.46 -6.67
C ILE A 96 -8.89 8.50 -5.60
N ARG A 97 -9.71 9.56 -5.56
CA ARG A 97 -10.84 9.69 -4.64
C ARG A 97 -11.87 8.59 -4.84
N ASP A 98 -12.13 8.23 -6.10
CA ASP A 98 -13.05 7.16 -6.48
C ASP A 98 -12.50 5.75 -6.21
N MET A 99 -11.18 5.61 -6.00
CA MET A 99 -10.56 4.34 -5.62
C MET A 99 -10.86 3.97 -4.17
N SER A 100 -11.16 2.69 -3.95
CA SER A 100 -11.13 2.08 -2.62
C SER A 100 -9.72 2.09 -2.03
N VAL A 101 -9.63 1.94 -0.71
CA VAL A 101 -8.33 1.84 -0.03
C VAL A 101 -7.50 0.66 -0.55
N ALA A 102 -8.13 -0.45 -0.94
CA ALA A 102 -7.43 -1.59 -1.51
C ALA A 102 -6.81 -1.25 -2.87
N GLU A 103 -7.55 -0.55 -3.73
CA GLU A 103 -7.05 -0.08 -5.03
C GLU A 103 -5.90 0.91 -4.87
N ARG A 104 -5.96 1.81 -3.88
CA ARG A 104 -4.85 2.73 -3.58
C ARG A 104 -3.60 1.99 -3.11
N VAL A 105 -3.75 0.96 -2.27
CA VAL A 105 -2.63 0.07 -1.90
C VAL A 105 -2.06 -0.59 -3.15
N ALA A 106 -2.89 -1.22 -3.98
CA ALA A 106 -2.43 -1.89 -5.19
C ALA A 106 -1.70 -0.93 -6.15
N LEU A 107 -2.20 0.30 -6.29
CA LEU A 107 -1.58 1.33 -7.11
C LEU A 107 -0.18 1.69 -6.61
N VAL A 108 -0.06 2.04 -5.33
CA VAL A 108 1.22 2.42 -4.69
C VAL A 108 2.25 1.31 -4.80
N GLU A 109 1.85 0.07 -4.50
CA GLU A 109 2.73 -1.10 -4.56
C GLU A 109 3.19 -1.40 -5.99
N SER A 110 2.33 -1.13 -6.99
CA SER A 110 2.70 -1.28 -8.41
C SER A 110 3.81 -0.32 -8.85
N MET A 111 4.04 0.76 -8.09
CA MET A 111 5.06 1.78 -8.35
C MET A 111 6.39 1.48 -7.63
N GLY A 112 6.46 0.38 -6.86
CA GLY A 112 7.66 -0.01 -6.12
C GLY A 112 7.91 0.79 -4.85
N ALA A 113 6.85 1.42 -4.32
CA ALA A 113 6.84 2.15 -3.05
C ALA A 113 6.38 1.26 -1.90
#